data_AF-K0NIS7-F1
#
_entry.id   AF-K0NIS7-F1
#
_cell.length_a   1.000
_cell.length_b   1.000
_cell.length_c   1.000
_cell.angle_alpha   90.00
_cell.angle_beta   90.00
_cell.angle_gamma   90.00
#
_symmetry.space_group_name_H-M   'P 1'
#
loop_
_entity.id
_entity.type
_entity.pdbx_description
1 polymer ?
#
loop_
_entity_poly.entity_id
_entity_poly.type
_entity_poly.pdbx_seq_one_letter_code
_entity_poly.pdbx_strand_id
1 'polypeptide(L)'
;MKLKNKYSILWTATIMFAIIAVSVYANLAENEKSKETVTLWDNKVIKNISPKLENICKWITYFLTERHQYEKQCVRKHLYVRNDGNGILSIPLLEGPKMLTSGTRPFYLTWQGGKPAYQIRLYHQYERRPFIIQKLVENNLKIDNIILSQGNYIIKIEDAENRKLKKEFTVVNPNLLPCMPDEDRLRQSGLNKAAKITLYAAWLAAQNDGKWIFESYQRIAGITGDYYPASLLCNALAEGQRPALFQGMNNE
;
A
#
# COMPACT_ATOMS: atom_id res chain seq x y z
N MET A 1 10.28 54.62 -12.04
CA MET A 1 11.28 53.55 -12.28
C MET A 1 11.05 52.40 -11.29
N LYS A 2 10.11 51.48 -11.56
CA LYS A 2 9.91 50.21 -10.83
C LYS A 2 9.03 49.27 -11.67
N LEU A 3 9.65 48.46 -12.54
CA LEU A 3 9.01 47.37 -13.27
C LEU A 3 10.06 46.28 -13.54
N LYS A 4 10.40 45.48 -12.53
CA LYS A 4 11.11 44.20 -12.70
C LYS A 4 10.78 43.28 -11.52
N ASN A 5 9.68 42.53 -11.59
CA ASN A 5 9.54 41.23 -10.91
C ASN A 5 8.22 40.50 -11.25
N LYS A 6 7.95 40.23 -12.53
CA LYS A 6 6.82 39.35 -12.93
C LYS A 6 7.20 38.15 -13.81
N TYR A 7 8.46 38.02 -14.22
CA TYR A 7 8.87 36.98 -15.16
C TYR A 7 9.59 35.77 -14.53
N SER A 8 9.87 35.78 -13.22
CA SER A 8 10.57 34.67 -12.54
C SER A 8 9.65 33.50 -12.13
N ILE A 9 8.35 33.71 -12.04
CA ILE A 9 7.40 32.68 -11.54
C ILE A 9 6.82 31.85 -12.69
N LEU A 10 6.78 32.40 -13.91
CA LEU A 10 6.30 31.66 -15.08
C LEU A 10 7.32 30.65 -15.63
N TRP A 11 8.63 30.85 -15.42
CA TRP A 11 9.66 29.96 -15.96
C TRP A 11 9.83 28.65 -15.16
N THR A 12 9.55 28.63 -13.86
CA THR A 12 9.64 27.41 -13.05
C THR A 12 8.45 26.47 -13.27
N ALA A 13 7.27 27.00 -13.59
CA ALA A 13 6.10 26.20 -13.93
C ALA A 13 6.26 25.47 -15.27
N THR A 14 6.86 26.10 -16.28
CA THR A 14 7.06 25.49 -17.60
C THR A 14 8.15 24.39 -17.57
N ILE A 15 9.17 24.53 -16.73
CA ILE A 15 10.23 23.52 -16.58
C ILE A 15 9.72 22.27 -15.83
N MET A 16 8.81 22.42 -14.84
CA MET A 16 8.15 21.26 -14.23
C MET A 16 7.20 20.53 -15.19
N PHE A 17 6.49 21.24 -16.07
CA PHE A 17 5.66 20.60 -17.10
C PHE A 17 6.48 19.86 -18.17
N ALA A 18 7.70 20.34 -18.48
CA ALA A 18 8.59 19.67 -19.42
C ALA A 18 9.22 18.39 -18.86
N ILE A 19 9.52 18.32 -17.55
CA ILE A 19 10.09 17.10 -16.94
C ILE A 19 9.05 15.96 -16.84
N ILE A 20 7.78 16.31 -16.62
CA ILE A 20 6.67 15.34 -16.65
C ILE A 20 6.42 14.87 -18.09
N ALA A 21 6.52 15.75 -19.09
CA ALA A 21 6.28 15.39 -20.50
C ALA A 21 7.46 14.67 -21.18
N VAL A 22 8.71 14.92 -20.80
CA VAL A 22 9.88 14.22 -21.38
C VAL A 22 9.98 12.77 -20.88
N SER A 23 9.45 12.49 -19.68
CA SER A 23 9.28 11.12 -19.17
C SER A 23 8.24 10.30 -19.95
N VAL A 24 7.37 10.97 -20.73
CA VAL A 24 6.30 10.36 -21.53
C VAL A 24 6.77 9.88 -22.91
N TYR A 25 7.84 10.46 -23.47
CA TYR A 25 8.24 10.18 -24.87
C TYR A 25 9.45 9.24 -25.04
N ALA A 26 10.31 9.07 -24.03
CA ALA A 26 11.57 8.33 -24.19
C ALA A 26 11.47 6.79 -24.06
N ASN A 27 10.30 6.21 -23.81
CA ASN A 27 10.14 4.77 -23.52
C ASN A 27 9.15 4.03 -24.43
N LEU A 28 8.90 4.56 -25.64
CA LEU A 28 7.89 4.04 -26.57
C LEU A 28 8.24 2.74 -27.32
N ALA A 29 9.32 2.05 -26.95
CA ALA A 29 9.77 0.86 -27.65
C ALA A 29 10.14 -0.28 -26.69
N GLU A 30 9.20 -0.77 -25.88
CA GLU A 30 9.19 -2.18 -25.43
C GLU A 30 7.89 -2.56 -24.69
N ASN A 31 7.15 -3.52 -25.29
CA ASN A 31 6.07 -4.34 -24.72
C ASN A 31 4.67 -3.69 -24.56
N GLU A 32 3.66 -4.23 -25.25
CA GLU A 32 2.29 -3.66 -25.25
C GLU A 32 1.55 -3.75 -23.91
N LYS A 33 1.99 -4.59 -22.96
CA LYS A 33 1.49 -4.58 -21.57
C LYS A 33 2.13 -3.49 -20.69
N SER A 34 3.20 -2.85 -21.13
CA SER A 34 3.88 -1.75 -20.40
C SER A 34 3.34 -0.36 -20.77
N LYS A 35 2.46 -0.29 -21.79
CA LYS A 35 1.85 0.95 -22.30
C LYS A 35 0.75 1.52 -21.42
N GLU A 36 0.30 0.81 -20.39
CA GLU A 36 -0.33 1.47 -19.23
C GLU A 36 0.76 2.25 -18.50
N THR A 37 1.08 3.40 -19.08
CA THR A 37 1.72 4.48 -18.34
C THR A 37 0.92 4.64 -17.07
N VAL A 38 1.60 4.92 -15.95
CA VAL A 38 0.95 5.29 -14.69
C VAL A 38 0.31 6.69 -14.85
N THR A 39 -0.50 6.91 -15.89
CA THR A 39 -1.57 7.90 -15.93
C THR A 39 -2.66 7.37 -15.00
N LEU A 40 -2.32 7.36 -13.71
CA LEU A 40 -3.13 6.88 -12.61
C LEU A 40 -4.50 7.58 -12.55
N TRP A 41 -4.59 8.77 -13.16
CA TRP A 41 -5.77 9.63 -13.16
C TRP A 41 -5.79 10.43 -14.47
N ASP A 42 -6.80 10.24 -15.34
CA ASP A 42 -7.01 11.13 -16.49
C ASP A 42 -7.52 12.49 -15.97
N ASN A 43 -6.85 13.58 -16.36
CA ASN A 43 -7.19 14.95 -15.94
C ASN A 43 -8.65 15.32 -16.27
N LYS A 44 -9.28 14.66 -17.25
CA LYS A 44 -10.72 14.83 -17.53
C LYS A 44 -11.62 14.32 -16.41
N VAL A 45 -11.19 13.31 -15.64
CA VAL A 45 -11.95 12.68 -14.56
C VAL A 45 -11.88 13.50 -13.26
N ILE A 46 -10.94 14.45 -13.18
CA ILE A 46 -10.67 15.31 -12.02
C ILE A 46 -11.53 16.60 -12.02
N LYS A 47 -12.47 16.76 -12.97
CA LYS A 47 -13.42 17.88 -12.91
C LYS A 47 -14.27 17.75 -11.63
N ASN A 48 -14.11 18.70 -10.70
CA ASN A 48 -14.80 18.83 -9.39
C ASN A 48 -14.11 18.20 -8.15
N ILE A 49 -12.83 17.82 -8.23
CA ILE A 49 -12.08 17.41 -7.04
C ILE A 49 -11.69 18.65 -6.22
N SER A 50 -11.75 18.58 -4.88
CA SER A 50 -11.26 19.67 -4.01
C SER A 50 -9.73 19.82 -4.15
N PRO A 51 -9.17 21.01 -3.90
CA PRO A 51 -7.71 21.18 -3.87
C PRO A 51 -7.00 20.20 -2.93
N LYS A 52 -7.64 19.89 -1.79
CA LYS A 52 -7.13 18.92 -0.81
C LYS A 52 -7.05 17.50 -1.37
N LEU A 53 -8.13 17.02 -2.01
CA LEU A 53 -8.13 15.68 -2.61
C LEU A 53 -7.20 15.62 -3.83
N GLU A 54 -7.05 16.71 -4.60
CA GLU A 54 -6.07 16.81 -5.68
C GLU A 54 -4.63 16.66 -5.16
N ASN A 55 -4.30 17.31 -4.05
CA ASN A 55 -2.99 17.18 -3.40
C ASN A 55 -2.73 15.74 -2.92
N ILE A 56 -3.73 15.09 -2.35
CA ILE A 56 -3.62 13.68 -1.94
C ILE A 56 -3.39 12.77 -3.15
N CYS A 57 -4.14 12.97 -4.25
CA CYS A 57 -3.93 12.23 -5.50
C CYS A 57 -2.52 12.41 -6.05
N LYS A 58 -2.03 13.66 -6.16
CA LYS A 58 -0.68 13.98 -6.65
C LYS A 58 0.39 13.29 -5.81
N TRP A 59 0.28 13.38 -4.48
CA TRP A 59 1.24 12.76 -3.55
C TRP A 59 1.25 11.23 -3.67
N ILE A 60 0.09 10.58 -3.75
CA ILE A 60 0.02 9.12 -3.93
C ILE A 60 0.54 8.71 -5.30
N THR A 61 0.22 9.46 -6.36
CA THR A 61 0.78 9.22 -7.69
C THR A 61 2.28 9.32 -7.71
N TYR A 62 2.86 10.29 -7.01
CA TYR A 62 4.31 10.42 -6.89
C TYR A 62 4.92 9.15 -6.26
N PHE A 63 4.41 8.72 -5.11
CA PHE A 63 4.88 7.50 -4.43
C PHE A 63 4.76 6.24 -5.32
N LEU A 64 3.62 6.04 -5.97
CA LEU A 64 3.41 4.88 -6.84
C LEU A 64 4.28 4.93 -8.10
N THR A 65 4.59 6.13 -8.61
CA THR A 65 5.52 6.32 -9.73
C THR A 65 6.95 5.93 -9.33
N GLU A 66 7.42 6.40 -8.17
CA GLU A 66 8.72 6.00 -7.63
C GLU A 66 8.79 4.49 -7.40
N ARG A 67 7.72 3.91 -6.85
CA ARG A 67 7.65 2.45 -6.65
C ARG A 67 7.69 1.68 -7.97
N HIS A 68 6.96 2.15 -8.99
CA HIS A 68 6.99 1.55 -10.32
C HIS A 68 8.41 1.59 -10.94
N GLN A 69 9.09 2.73 -10.81
CA GLN A 69 10.47 2.87 -11.28
C GLN A 69 11.43 1.95 -10.52
N TYR A 70 11.29 1.86 -9.19
CA TYR A 70 12.05 0.94 -8.35
C TYR A 70 11.84 -0.52 -8.78
N GLU A 71 10.59 -0.94 -9.00
CA GLU A 71 10.29 -2.30 -9.47
C GLU A 71 10.90 -2.57 -10.84
N LYS A 72 10.79 -1.64 -11.80
CA LYS A 72 11.44 -1.75 -13.12
C LYS A 72 12.96 -1.95 -13.01
N GLN A 73 13.62 -1.23 -12.10
CA GLN A 73 15.06 -1.39 -11.85
C GLN A 73 15.38 -2.71 -11.12
N CYS A 74 14.50 -3.16 -10.25
CA CYS A 74 14.69 -4.34 -9.40
C CYS A 74 14.17 -5.66 -9.99
N VAL A 75 13.56 -5.68 -11.20
CA VAL A 75 13.11 -6.93 -11.87
C VAL A 75 14.24 -7.96 -11.99
N ARG A 76 15.52 -7.53 -11.99
CA ARG A 76 16.67 -8.45 -11.96
C ARG A 76 17.05 -8.99 -10.56
N LYS A 77 16.56 -8.42 -9.46
CA LYS A 77 16.94 -8.79 -8.08
C LYS A 77 15.81 -9.41 -7.25
N HIS A 78 14.55 -9.03 -7.43
CA HIS A 78 13.47 -9.44 -6.51
C HIS A 78 12.91 -10.86 -6.71
N LEU A 79 13.11 -11.48 -7.87
CA LEU A 79 12.76 -12.90 -8.06
C LEU A 79 13.57 -13.83 -7.13
N TYR A 80 14.73 -13.39 -6.64
CA TYR A 80 15.57 -14.19 -5.75
C TYR A 80 15.26 -13.97 -4.26
N VAL A 81 14.91 -12.76 -3.82
CA VAL A 81 14.84 -12.43 -2.38
C VAL A 81 13.59 -12.97 -1.68
N ARG A 82 12.45 -13.17 -2.38
CA ARG A 82 11.25 -13.72 -1.73
C ARG A 82 11.31 -15.24 -1.48
N ASN A 83 12.21 -15.96 -2.15
CA ASN A 83 12.21 -17.44 -2.17
C ASN A 83 13.59 -18.10 -1.99
N ASP A 84 14.63 -17.37 -1.58
CA ASP A 84 15.96 -17.99 -1.40
C ASP A 84 16.04 -19.01 -0.26
N GLY A 85 14.98 -19.16 0.55
CA GLY A 85 14.89 -20.13 1.65
C GLY A 85 15.79 -19.81 2.86
N ASN A 86 16.72 -18.88 2.68
CA ASN A 86 17.84 -18.63 3.57
C ASN A 86 17.70 -17.32 4.34
N GLY A 87 16.82 -16.41 3.90
CA GLY A 87 16.49 -15.19 4.62
C GLY A 87 15.86 -15.42 6.00
N ILE A 88 16.02 -14.44 6.89
CA ILE A 88 15.39 -14.43 8.22
C ILE A 88 13.87 -14.24 8.05
N LEU A 89 13.06 -15.03 8.76
CA LEU A 89 11.61 -14.84 8.81
C LEU A 89 11.26 -13.42 9.28
N SER A 90 10.54 -12.67 8.47
CA SER A 90 10.10 -11.31 8.79
C SER A 90 8.71 -11.01 8.24
N ILE A 91 7.93 -10.22 8.99
CA ILE A 91 6.68 -9.61 8.51
C ILE A 91 6.83 -8.09 8.69
N PRO A 92 7.41 -7.38 7.70
CA PRO A 92 7.60 -5.94 7.78
C PRO A 92 6.29 -5.18 8.05
N LEU A 93 5.19 -5.67 7.49
CA LEU A 93 3.84 -5.12 7.66
C LEU A 93 3.37 -5.07 9.13
N LEU A 94 3.96 -5.90 9.98
CA LEU A 94 3.66 -6.01 11.42
C LEU A 94 4.79 -5.50 12.32
N GLU A 95 5.67 -4.63 11.81
CA GLU A 95 6.68 -3.98 12.64
C GLU A 95 6.10 -2.82 13.45
N GLY A 96 6.27 -2.87 14.77
CA GLY A 96 5.67 -1.93 15.72
C GLY A 96 4.15 -2.15 15.89
N PRO A 97 3.45 -1.25 16.60
CA PRO A 97 2.02 -1.38 16.84
C PRO A 97 1.23 -1.20 15.53
N LYS A 98 0.30 -2.12 15.27
CA LYS A 98 -0.54 -2.15 14.07
C LYS A 98 -1.99 -2.39 14.40
N MET A 99 -2.86 -1.73 13.66
CA MET A 99 -4.30 -1.78 13.84
C MET A 99 -4.99 -2.39 12.62
N LEU A 100 -6.06 -3.12 12.91
CA LEU A 100 -6.97 -3.71 11.94
C LEU A 100 -8.41 -3.52 12.43
N THR A 101 -9.38 -3.30 11.56
CA THR A 101 -10.78 -3.17 12.01
C THR A 101 -11.45 -4.53 12.20
N SER A 102 -12.27 -4.67 13.26
CA SER A 102 -13.06 -5.87 13.54
C SER A 102 -14.14 -6.14 12.49
N GLY A 103 -14.60 -7.38 12.39
CA GLY A 103 -15.70 -7.80 11.52
C GLY A 103 -15.42 -9.07 10.73
N THR A 104 -16.36 -9.41 9.86
CA THR A 104 -16.30 -10.55 8.94
C THR A 104 -15.69 -10.08 7.62
N ARG A 105 -14.54 -10.63 7.21
CA ARG A 105 -13.80 -10.17 6.03
C ARG A 105 -12.79 -11.18 5.49
N PRO A 106 -12.26 -11.01 4.27
CA PRO A 106 -11.05 -11.71 3.85
C PRO A 106 -9.83 -11.26 4.67
N PHE A 107 -8.88 -12.17 4.86
CA PHE A 107 -7.62 -11.93 5.55
C PHE A 107 -6.44 -12.34 4.68
N TYR A 108 -5.50 -11.42 4.53
CA TYR A 108 -4.30 -11.58 3.73
C TYR A 108 -3.08 -11.34 4.61
N LEU A 109 -2.08 -12.19 4.48
CA LEU A 109 -0.79 -11.99 5.14
C LEU A 109 0.31 -12.45 4.21
N THR A 110 1.43 -11.73 4.19
CA THR A 110 2.66 -12.16 3.52
C THR A 110 3.85 -11.92 4.44
N TRP A 111 4.89 -12.73 4.27
CA TRP A 111 6.14 -12.63 5.01
C TRP A 111 7.32 -12.84 4.07
N GLN A 112 8.51 -12.55 4.58
CA GLN A 112 9.78 -12.67 3.88
C GLN A 112 10.66 -13.70 4.60
N GLY A 113 11.54 -14.34 3.83
CA GLY A 113 12.49 -15.34 4.35
C GLY A 113 11.82 -16.63 4.85
N GLY A 114 12.62 -17.45 5.53
CA GLY A 114 12.22 -18.78 5.98
C GLY A 114 12.26 -19.83 4.86
N LYS A 115 12.04 -21.09 5.24
CA LYS A 115 12.06 -22.23 4.31
C LYS A 115 10.75 -23.02 4.42
N PRO A 116 10.01 -23.21 3.30
CA PRO A 116 8.78 -23.98 3.34
C PRO A 116 9.05 -25.45 3.72
N ALA A 117 8.06 -26.18 4.26
CA ALA A 117 6.71 -25.73 4.56
C ALA A 117 6.63 -24.85 5.80
N TYR A 118 5.64 -23.94 5.81
CA TYR A 118 5.34 -23.04 6.91
C TYR A 118 4.12 -23.52 7.69
N GLN A 119 4.16 -23.40 9.01
CA GLN A 119 3.01 -23.52 9.88
C GLN A 119 2.66 -22.16 10.49
N ILE A 120 1.45 -21.68 10.18
CA ILE A 120 0.92 -20.42 10.68
C ILE A 120 -0.12 -20.70 11.73
N ARG A 121 -0.03 -19.98 12.84
CA ARG A 121 -1.00 -20.03 13.94
C ARG A 121 -1.40 -18.60 14.32
N LEU A 122 -2.69 -18.29 14.25
CA LEU A 122 -3.24 -17.02 14.73
C LEU A 122 -3.95 -17.24 16.07
N TYR A 123 -3.67 -16.41 17.05
CA TYR A 123 -4.28 -16.47 18.39
C TYR A 123 -4.97 -15.15 18.70
N HIS A 124 -6.12 -15.21 19.35
CA HIS A 124 -6.63 -14.09 20.13
C HIS A 124 -5.92 -14.09 21.50
N GLN A 125 -5.54 -12.93 22.04
CA GLN A 125 -4.62 -12.80 23.19
C GLN A 125 -4.98 -13.61 24.45
N TYR A 126 -6.27 -13.90 24.65
CA TYR A 126 -6.76 -14.65 25.82
C TYR A 126 -6.98 -16.13 25.54
N GLU A 127 -6.77 -16.58 24.30
CA GLU A 127 -7.03 -17.95 23.88
C GLU A 127 -5.75 -18.79 23.90
N ARG A 128 -5.82 -19.95 24.57
CA ARG A 128 -4.74 -20.94 24.54
C ARG A 128 -4.67 -21.70 23.22
N ARG A 129 -5.81 -21.82 22.53
CA ARG A 129 -5.92 -22.50 21.23
C ARG A 129 -5.84 -21.46 20.11
N PRO A 130 -5.16 -21.78 19.01
CA PRO A 130 -5.15 -20.88 17.86
C PRO A 130 -6.53 -20.86 17.21
N PHE A 131 -6.96 -19.66 16.85
CA PHE A 131 -8.15 -19.41 16.05
C PHE A 131 -7.99 -19.95 14.62
N ILE A 132 -6.78 -19.92 14.07
CA ILE A 132 -6.42 -20.49 12.76
C ILE A 132 -5.13 -21.28 12.87
N ILE A 133 -5.11 -22.46 12.23
CA ILE A 133 -3.89 -23.22 11.93
C ILE A 133 -3.86 -23.53 10.44
N GLN A 134 -2.78 -23.13 9.75
CA GLN A 134 -2.59 -23.43 8.33
C GLN A 134 -1.19 -23.96 8.08
N LYS A 135 -1.05 -24.89 7.13
CA LYS A 135 0.22 -25.36 6.59
C LYS A 135 0.33 -24.93 5.14
N LEU A 136 1.38 -24.22 4.78
CA LEU A 136 1.52 -23.59 3.47
C LEU A 136 2.92 -23.82 2.90
N VAL A 137 3.02 -23.92 1.58
CA VAL A 137 4.30 -23.97 0.86
C VAL A 137 4.73 -22.56 0.40
N GLU A 138 3.76 -21.67 0.24
CA GLU A 138 4.00 -20.29 -0.18
C GLU A 138 4.14 -19.35 1.02
N ASN A 139 4.81 -18.22 0.80
CA ASN A 139 5.01 -17.15 1.79
C ASN A 139 3.85 -16.15 1.86
N ASN A 140 2.64 -16.62 1.53
CA ASN A 140 1.41 -15.86 1.61
C ASN A 140 0.31 -16.72 2.22
N LEU A 141 -0.60 -16.08 2.96
CA LEU A 141 -1.80 -16.67 3.53
C LEU A 141 -2.98 -15.84 3.04
N LYS A 142 -3.98 -16.53 2.49
CA LYS A 142 -5.29 -15.99 2.15
C LYS A 142 -6.37 -16.80 2.86
N ILE A 143 -7.27 -16.11 3.53
CA ILE A 143 -8.48 -16.68 4.13
C ILE A 143 -9.64 -15.86 3.62
N ASP A 144 -10.58 -16.48 2.90
CA ASP A 144 -11.65 -15.74 2.25
C ASP A 144 -12.64 -15.13 3.24
N ASN A 145 -12.83 -15.77 4.40
CA ASN A 145 -13.75 -15.29 5.42
C ASN A 145 -13.22 -15.61 6.83
N ILE A 146 -12.80 -14.56 7.55
CA ILE A 146 -12.41 -14.57 8.94
C ILE A 146 -13.36 -13.68 9.75
N ILE A 147 -13.71 -14.10 10.97
CA ILE A 147 -14.44 -13.26 11.93
C ILE A 147 -13.44 -12.77 12.98
N LEU A 148 -13.20 -11.46 13.03
CA LEU A 148 -12.28 -10.84 13.99
C LEU A 148 -13.07 -9.98 14.98
N SER A 149 -12.97 -10.29 16.27
CA SER A 149 -13.48 -9.47 17.36
C SER A 149 -12.43 -8.45 17.81
N GLN A 150 -12.84 -7.44 18.56
CA GLN A 150 -11.90 -6.46 19.12
C GLN A 150 -10.98 -7.13 20.16
N GLY A 151 -9.69 -6.82 20.12
CA GLY A 151 -8.69 -7.40 21.01
C GLY A 151 -7.31 -7.47 20.38
N ASN A 152 -6.30 -7.89 21.16
CA ASN A 152 -4.97 -8.13 20.60
C ASN A 152 -4.88 -9.55 20.03
N TYR A 153 -4.14 -9.68 18.94
CA TYR A 153 -3.90 -10.91 18.23
C TYR A 153 -2.41 -11.17 18.09
N ILE A 154 -2.04 -12.45 18.10
CA ILE A 154 -0.67 -12.93 17.95
C ILE A 154 -0.61 -13.85 16.74
N ILE A 155 0.26 -13.54 15.78
CA ILE A 155 0.62 -14.42 14.68
C ILE A 155 1.92 -15.12 15.03
N LYS A 156 1.94 -16.44 14.89
CA LYS A 156 3.16 -17.25 14.93
C LYS A 156 3.37 -17.94 13.59
N ILE A 157 4.56 -17.79 13.02
CA ILE A 157 5.01 -18.54 11.85
C ILE A 157 6.19 -19.40 12.28
N GLU A 158 6.14 -20.67 11.90
CA GLU A 158 7.21 -21.65 12.10
C GLU A 158 7.52 -22.27 10.74
N ASP A 159 8.79 -22.35 10.37
CA ASP A 159 9.21 -22.90 9.08
C ASP A 159 9.78 -24.33 9.21
N ALA A 160 10.21 -24.93 8.11
CA ALA A 160 10.73 -26.30 8.11
C ALA A 160 12.05 -26.48 8.88
N GLU A 161 12.78 -25.39 9.13
CA GLU A 161 14.02 -25.38 9.92
C GLU A 161 13.76 -25.00 11.38
N ASN A 162 12.49 -25.02 11.82
CA ASN A 162 12.03 -24.64 13.16
C ASN A 162 12.37 -23.18 13.53
N ARG A 163 12.64 -22.31 12.56
CA ARG A 163 12.75 -20.87 12.79
C ARG A 163 11.37 -20.34 13.11
N LYS A 164 11.27 -19.49 14.13
CA LYS A 164 10.01 -18.98 14.67
C LYS A 164 9.96 -17.47 14.55
N LEU A 165 8.82 -16.97 14.09
CA LEU A 165 8.48 -15.56 14.08
C LEU A 165 7.20 -15.36 14.88
N LYS A 166 7.20 -14.38 15.77
CA LYS A 166 6.02 -13.94 16.52
C LYS A 166 5.78 -12.46 16.23
N LYS A 167 4.57 -12.11 15.82
CA LYS A 167 4.12 -10.73 15.62
C LYS A 167 2.76 -10.49 16.24
N GLU A 168 2.46 -9.23 16.55
CA GLU A 168 1.25 -8.83 17.25
C GLU A 168 0.56 -7.69 16.49
N PHE A 169 -0.77 -7.67 16.56
CA PHE A 169 -1.58 -6.55 16.05
C PHE A 169 -2.85 -6.43 16.90
N THR A 170 -3.47 -5.26 16.87
CA THR A 170 -4.71 -4.99 17.61
C THR A 170 -5.87 -4.86 16.64
N VAL A 171 -6.93 -5.62 16.89
CA VAL A 171 -8.21 -5.44 16.21
C VAL A 171 -9.05 -4.45 17.00
N VAL A 172 -9.51 -3.40 16.32
CA VAL A 172 -10.22 -2.26 16.92
C VAL A 172 -11.61 -2.07 16.30
N ASN A 173 -12.45 -1.27 16.96
CA ASN A 173 -13.75 -0.89 16.43
C ASN A 173 -13.58 -0.17 15.07
N PRO A 174 -14.38 -0.50 14.02
CA PRO A 174 -14.32 0.17 12.72
C PRO A 174 -14.51 1.68 12.79
N ASN A 175 -15.19 2.21 13.80
CA ASN A 175 -15.39 3.65 14.00
C ASN A 175 -14.09 4.41 14.34
N LEU A 176 -13.02 3.71 14.73
CA LEU A 176 -11.71 4.30 14.94
C LEU A 176 -10.92 4.48 13.63
N LEU A 177 -11.42 3.95 12.53
CA LEU A 177 -10.78 4.09 11.22
C LEU A 177 -10.74 5.57 10.81
N PRO A 178 -9.56 6.11 10.44
CA PRO A 178 -9.46 7.48 9.96
C PRO A 178 -10.34 7.72 8.73
N CYS A 179 -11.13 8.80 8.79
CA CYS A 179 -11.91 9.27 7.66
C CYS A 179 -11.00 10.07 6.71
N MET A 180 -11.05 9.74 5.42
CA MET A 180 -10.27 10.46 4.42
C MET A 180 -10.85 11.87 4.24
N PRO A 181 -10.00 12.92 4.13
CA PRO A 181 -10.49 14.23 3.76
C PRO A 181 -11.24 14.17 2.43
N ASP A 182 -12.40 14.84 2.38
CA ASP A 182 -13.26 14.88 1.20
C ASP A 182 -13.70 13.50 0.69
N GLU A 183 -13.91 12.53 1.60
CA GLU A 183 -14.35 11.17 1.24
C GLU A 183 -15.62 11.19 0.36
N ASP A 184 -16.58 12.07 0.64
CA ASP A 184 -17.79 12.19 -0.17
C ASP A 184 -17.49 12.65 -1.61
N ARG A 185 -16.55 13.58 -1.80
CA ARG A 185 -16.11 13.99 -3.14
C ARG A 185 -15.37 12.87 -3.84
N LEU A 186 -14.53 12.11 -3.13
CA LEU A 186 -13.89 10.92 -3.68
C LEU A 186 -14.95 9.91 -4.12
N ARG A 187 -15.99 9.66 -3.32
CA ARG A 187 -17.09 8.74 -3.67
C ARG A 187 -17.83 9.21 -4.93
N GLN A 188 -18.09 10.50 -5.06
CA GLN A 188 -18.79 11.11 -6.21
C GLN A 188 -17.90 11.31 -7.45
N SER A 189 -16.57 11.22 -7.32
CA SER A 189 -15.67 11.36 -8.46
C SER A 189 -15.89 10.29 -9.54
N GLY A 190 -15.51 10.58 -10.78
CA GLY A 190 -15.57 9.63 -11.90
C GLY A 190 -14.53 8.52 -11.85
N LEU A 191 -13.79 8.40 -10.74
CA LEU A 191 -12.77 7.38 -10.56
C LEU A 191 -13.40 5.98 -10.47
N ASN A 192 -12.72 5.00 -11.05
CA ASN A 192 -13.18 3.62 -10.92
C ASN A 192 -13.03 3.13 -9.47
N LYS A 193 -13.73 2.05 -9.13
CA LYS A 193 -13.76 1.51 -7.77
C LYS A 193 -12.37 1.15 -7.25
N ALA A 194 -11.53 0.51 -8.07
CA ALA A 194 -10.19 0.08 -7.68
C ALA A 194 -9.26 1.27 -7.39
N ALA A 195 -9.35 2.34 -8.18
CA ALA A 195 -8.63 3.58 -7.97
C ALA A 195 -9.03 4.25 -6.65
N LYS A 196 -10.34 4.34 -6.37
CA LYS A 196 -10.84 4.88 -5.09
C LYS A 196 -10.32 4.09 -3.88
N ILE A 197 -10.36 2.75 -3.95
CA ILE A 197 -9.83 1.87 -2.89
C ILE A 197 -8.32 2.06 -2.71
N THR A 198 -7.56 2.10 -3.81
CA THR A 198 -6.11 2.26 -3.79
C THR A 198 -5.70 3.61 -3.19
N LEU A 199 -6.39 4.68 -3.57
CA LEU A 199 -6.16 6.02 -3.03
C LEU A 199 -6.42 6.07 -1.51
N TYR A 200 -7.57 5.53 -1.09
CA TYR A 200 -7.91 5.51 0.33
C TYR A 200 -6.92 4.68 1.13
N ALA A 201 -6.52 3.52 0.64
CA ALA A 201 -5.53 2.66 1.29
C ALA A 201 -4.16 3.35 1.40
N ALA A 202 -3.66 3.95 0.32
CA ALA A 202 -2.39 4.68 0.35
C ALA A 202 -2.42 5.85 1.36
N TRP A 203 -3.51 6.62 1.38
CA TRP A 203 -3.71 7.67 2.38
C TRP A 203 -3.74 7.08 3.80
N LEU A 204 -4.49 6.00 4.01
CA LEU A 204 -4.65 5.32 5.30
C LEU A 204 -3.30 4.80 5.83
N ALA A 205 -2.46 4.23 4.96
CA ALA A 205 -1.14 3.72 5.32
C ALA A 205 -0.20 4.80 5.87
N ALA A 206 -0.40 6.07 5.51
CA ALA A 206 0.39 7.17 6.04
C ALA A 206 -0.09 7.68 7.41
N GLN A 207 -1.33 7.37 7.80
CA GLN A 207 -1.93 7.91 9.02
C GLN A 207 -1.30 7.35 10.29
N ASN A 208 -1.27 8.19 11.32
CA ASN A 208 -0.85 7.85 12.68
C ASN A 208 0.48 7.08 12.72
N ASP A 209 1.48 7.56 11.98
CA ASP A 209 2.80 6.94 11.86
C ASP A 209 2.76 5.48 11.35
N GLY A 210 1.84 5.19 10.43
CA GLY A 210 1.70 3.86 9.84
C GLY A 210 1.05 2.83 10.75
N LYS A 211 0.34 3.24 11.82
CA LYS A 211 -0.48 2.33 12.63
C LYS A 211 -1.52 1.57 11.80
N TRP A 212 -2.01 2.17 10.71
CA TRP A 212 -3.05 1.61 9.84
C TRP A 212 -2.52 0.95 8.57
N ILE A 213 -1.20 0.75 8.44
CA ILE A 213 -0.62 0.09 7.26
C ILE A 213 -1.16 -1.33 7.04
N PHE A 214 -1.46 -2.07 8.12
CA PHE A 214 -2.00 -3.42 8.01
C PHE A 214 -3.44 -3.43 7.47
N GLU A 215 -4.31 -2.54 7.97
CA GLU A 215 -5.65 -2.32 7.43
C GLU A 215 -5.61 -1.86 5.96
N SER A 216 -4.69 -0.96 5.62
CA SER A 216 -4.47 -0.53 4.23
C SER A 216 -4.15 -1.72 3.32
N TYR A 217 -3.22 -2.58 3.74
CA TYR A 217 -2.86 -3.79 3.01
C TYR A 217 -4.08 -4.73 2.81
N GLN A 218 -4.87 -4.97 3.86
CA GLN A 218 -6.07 -5.82 3.75
C GLN A 218 -7.06 -5.32 2.69
N ARG A 219 -7.22 -4.00 2.55
CA ARG A 219 -8.18 -3.39 1.62
C ARG A 219 -7.80 -3.57 0.16
N ILE A 220 -6.50 -3.55 -0.14
CA ILE A 220 -6.01 -3.60 -1.52
C ILE A 220 -5.61 -5.00 -1.99
N ALA A 221 -5.28 -5.91 -1.05
CA ALA A 221 -4.82 -7.25 -1.39
C ALA A 221 -5.82 -8.04 -2.26
N GLY A 222 -7.13 -7.77 -2.13
CA GLY A 222 -8.17 -8.41 -2.93
C GLY A 222 -8.33 -7.88 -4.36
N ILE A 223 -7.69 -6.76 -4.73
CA ILE A 223 -7.84 -6.11 -6.04
C ILE A 223 -6.53 -6.02 -6.84
N THR A 224 -5.45 -6.64 -6.36
CA THR A 224 -4.13 -6.55 -7.00
C THR A 224 -4.05 -7.23 -8.37
N GLY A 225 -4.93 -8.19 -8.64
CA GLY A 225 -5.01 -8.87 -9.94
C GLY A 225 -5.65 -8.02 -11.05
N ASP A 226 -6.52 -7.07 -10.65
CA ASP A 226 -7.35 -6.29 -11.58
C ASP A 226 -6.86 -4.86 -11.76
N TYR A 227 -5.96 -4.39 -10.89
CA TYR A 227 -5.53 -3.00 -10.90
C TYR A 227 -4.04 -2.87 -10.51
N TYR A 228 -3.19 -2.62 -11.50
CA TYR A 228 -1.74 -2.59 -11.31
C TYR A 228 -1.26 -1.62 -10.22
N PRO A 229 -1.80 -0.39 -10.07
CA PRO A 229 -1.41 0.48 -8.96
C PRO A 229 -1.72 -0.09 -7.57
N ALA A 230 -2.77 -0.90 -7.43
CA ALA A 230 -3.03 -1.60 -6.17
C ALA A 230 -1.96 -2.66 -5.89
N SER A 231 -1.45 -3.34 -6.92
CA SER A 231 -0.34 -4.29 -6.79
C SER A 231 0.96 -3.60 -6.34
N LEU A 232 1.30 -2.47 -6.94
CA LEU A 232 2.45 -1.64 -6.54
C LEU A 232 2.38 -1.25 -5.06
N LEU A 233 1.22 -0.74 -4.64
CA LEU A 233 1.00 -0.38 -3.25
C LEU A 233 1.09 -1.61 -2.35
N CYS A 234 0.41 -2.70 -2.69
CA CYS A 234 0.38 -3.93 -1.90
C CYS A 234 1.80 -4.49 -1.66
N ASN A 235 2.63 -4.53 -2.70
CA ASN A 235 4.03 -4.95 -2.61
C ASN A 235 4.86 -4.02 -1.72
N ALA A 236 4.72 -2.70 -1.89
CA ALA A 236 5.42 -1.73 -1.05
C ALA A 236 5.05 -1.91 0.43
N LEU A 237 3.76 -2.03 0.75
CA LEU A 237 3.29 -2.23 2.12
C LEU A 237 3.78 -3.56 2.72
N ALA A 238 3.79 -4.64 1.93
CA ALA A 238 4.34 -5.94 2.34
C ALA A 238 5.83 -5.87 2.70
N GLU A 239 6.58 -4.96 2.05
CA GLU A 239 7.99 -4.68 2.30
C GLU A 239 8.20 -3.66 3.42
N GLY A 240 7.12 -3.20 4.08
CA GLY A 240 7.17 -2.20 5.14
C GLY A 240 7.35 -0.77 4.64
N GLN A 241 7.34 -0.57 3.31
CA GLN A 241 7.35 0.76 2.70
C GLN A 241 5.95 1.34 2.71
N ARG A 242 5.83 2.64 2.93
CA ARG A 242 4.55 3.35 2.89
C ARG A 242 4.73 4.76 2.35
N PRO A 243 3.66 5.38 1.82
CA PRO A 243 3.67 6.79 1.54
C PRO A 243 4.02 7.59 2.82
N ALA A 244 5.06 8.41 2.78
CA ALA A 244 5.40 9.30 3.88
C ALA A 244 4.43 10.48 3.90
N LEU A 245 3.90 10.85 5.09
CA LEU A 245 3.07 12.04 5.20
C LEU A 245 3.86 13.26 4.70
N PHE A 246 3.31 13.95 3.71
CA PHE A 246 3.88 15.20 3.25
C PHE A 246 3.70 16.23 4.37
N GLN A 247 4.79 16.74 4.94
CA GLN A 247 4.74 17.72 6.04
C GLN A 247 3.96 19.00 5.66
N GLY A 248 3.80 19.28 4.36
CA GLY A 248 2.99 20.39 3.85
C GLY A 248 1.47 20.16 3.82
N MET A 249 0.95 18.97 4.16
CA MET A 249 -0.50 18.70 4.17
C MET A 249 -1.22 19.16 5.45
N ASN A 250 -0.49 19.53 6.51
CA ASN A 250 -1.07 19.95 7.79
C ASN A 250 -1.25 21.47 7.94
N ASN A 251 -0.85 22.26 6.94
CA ASN A 251 -0.87 23.71 6.98
C ASN A 251 -2.00 24.29 6.13
N GLU A 252 -3.26 23.99 6.46
CA GLU A 252 -4.44 24.77 6.04
C GLU A 252 -5.49 24.78 7.15
#